data_AF-A0A6B2LVG9-F1
#
_entry.id   AF-A0A6B2LVG9-F1
#
_cell.length_a   1.000
_cell.length_b   1.000
_cell.length_c   1.000
_cell.angle_alpha   90.00
_cell.angle_beta   90.00
_cell.angle_gamma   90.00
#
_symmetry.space_group_name_H-M   'P 1'
#
loop_
_entity.id
_entity.type
_entity.pdbx_description
1 polymer ?
#
loop_
_entity_poly.entity_id
_entity_poly.type
_entity_poly.pdbx_seq_one_letter_code
_entity_poly.pdbx_strand_id
1 'polypeptide(L)'
;MFVRSGDMGDTEHIREVIVKLHPTFAENIISLTRPPFQITRTGWGTFQIELKIILKDGQEHTLFHNLSFDDPNNSRVYKFPYKKSSIRI
;
A
#
# COMPACT_ATOMS: atom_id res chain seq x y z
N MET A 1 6.76 -5.86 2.84
CA MET A 1 6.46 -4.71 1.96
C MET A 1 6.20 -3.49 2.82
N PHE A 2 6.69 -2.32 2.42
CA PHE A 2 6.51 -1.05 3.14
C PHE A 2 5.89 -0.04 2.18
N VAL A 3 4.83 0.65 2.60
CA VAL A 3 4.30 1.81 1.86
C VAL A 3 4.93 3.05 2.47
N ARG A 4 5.88 3.66 1.76
CA ARG A 4 6.51 4.93 2.15
C ARG A 4 6.05 6.04 1.22
N SER A 5 5.68 7.17 1.82
CA SER A 5 5.44 8.41 1.10
C SER A 5 6.79 9.08 0.79
N GLY A 6 6.89 9.70 -0.37
CA GLY A 6 8.12 10.34 -0.86
C GLY A 6 8.39 11.71 -0.22
N ASP A 7 7.43 12.28 0.51
CA ASP A 7 7.49 13.59 1.17
C ASP A 7 6.80 13.49 2.56
N MET A 8 7.16 14.30 3.55
CA MET A 8 6.79 14.06 4.96
C MET A 8 5.27 14.15 5.33
N GLY A 9 4.34 14.15 4.36
CA GLY A 9 2.90 14.29 4.61
C GLY A 9 1.93 13.45 3.75
N ASP A 10 2.38 12.60 2.81
CA ASP A 10 1.39 11.91 1.94
C ASP A 10 0.68 10.73 2.62
N THR A 11 1.28 10.09 3.63
CA THR A 11 0.61 9.01 4.39
C THR A 11 -0.52 9.52 5.28
N GLU A 12 -0.56 10.82 5.61
CA GLU A 12 -1.64 11.40 6.41
C GLU A 12 -2.99 11.39 5.69
N HIS A 13 -2.97 11.29 4.35
CA HIS A 13 -4.18 11.26 3.53
C HIS A 13 -4.72 9.84 3.34
N ILE A 14 -3.97 8.83 3.77
CA ILE A 14 -4.38 7.43 3.69
C ILE A 14 -5.20 7.10 4.94
N ARG A 15 -6.41 6.57 4.74
CA ARG A 15 -7.26 6.06 5.80
C ARG A 15 -6.94 4.60 6.11
N GLU A 16 -6.83 3.79 5.06
CA GLU A 16 -6.65 2.35 5.19
C GLU A 16 -5.97 1.79 3.93
N VAL A 17 -5.13 0.78 4.13
CA VAL A 17 -4.55 -0.02 3.05
C VAL A 17 -4.97 -1.47 3.25
N ILE A 18 -5.75 -2.00 2.33
CA ILE A 18 -6.16 -3.40 2.31
C ILE A 18 -5.20 -4.15 1.38
N VAL A 19 -4.47 -5.10 1.94
CA VAL A 19 -3.54 -5.96 1.21
C VAL A 19 -4.20 -7.31 0.99
N LYS A 20 -4.41 -7.69 -0.27
CA LYS A 20 -4.82 -9.05 -0.63
C LYS A 20 -3.62 -9.85 -1.11
N LEU A 21 -3.24 -10.83 -0.31
CA LEU A 21 -2.22 -11.82 -0.59
C LEU A 21 -2.81 -12.98 -1.41
N HIS A 22 -1.93 -13.86 -1.88
CA HIS A 22 -2.34 -15.08 -2.56
C HIS A 22 -3.25 -15.96 -1.67
N PRO A 23 -4.23 -16.70 -2.22
CA PRO A 23 -5.16 -17.52 -1.42
C PRO A 23 -4.53 -18.62 -0.57
N THR A 24 -3.26 -18.97 -0.81
CA THR A 24 -2.51 -19.96 -0.01
C THR A 24 -2.10 -19.45 1.37
N PHE A 25 -2.23 -18.14 1.63
CA PHE A 25 -2.00 -17.58 2.95
C PHE A 25 -3.26 -17.76 3.81
N ALA A 26 -3.11 -18.25 5.04
CA ALA A 26 -4.23 -18.45 5.97
C ALA A 26 -5.00 -17.15 6.24
N GLU A 27 -4.28 -16.03 6.34
CA GLU A 27 -4.83 -14.68 6.32
C GLU A 27 -4.41 -14.01 5.00
N ASN A 28 -5.29 -14.04 4.01
CA ASN A 28 -5.02 -13.50 2.68
C ASN A 28 -5.55 -12.08 2.48
N ILE A 29 -6.32 -11.52 3.40
CA ILE A 29 -6.80 -10.13 3.35
C ILE A 29 -6.42 -9.46 4.66
N ILE A 30 -5.62 -8.39 4.58
CA ILE A 30 -5.13 -7.66 5.75
C ILE A 30 -5.45 -6.18 5.59
N SER A 31 -6.15 -5.62 6.58
CA SER A 31 -6.43 -4.20 6.69
C SER A 31 -5.39 -3.49 7.56
N LEU A 32 -4.68 -2.52 6.99
CA LEU A 32 -3.69 -1.69 7.66
C LEU A 32 -4.26 -0.28 7.81
N THR A 33 -4.52 0.14 9.04
CA THR A 33 -5.16 1.44 9.34
C THR A 33 -4.20 2.48 9.91
N ARG A 34 -2.94 2.11 10.13
CA ARG A 34 -1.92 2.99 10.71
C ARG A 34 -0.63 3.01 9.87
N PRO A 35 -0.02 4.19 9.69
CA PRO A 35 1.29 4.28 9.07
C PRO A 35 2.34 3.52 9.90
N PRO A 36 3.37 2.92 9.28
CA PRO A 36 3.75 3.02 7.86
C PRO A 36 3.05 1.99 6.94
N PHE A 37 1.86 1.48 7.31
CA PHE A 37 1.07 0.54 6.50
C PHE A 37 1.92 -0.63 5.99
N GLN A 38 2.63 -1.26 6.91
CA GLN A 38 3.60 -2.31 6.62
C GLN A 38 3.05 -3.68 6.98
N ILE A 39 3.38 -4.67 6.14
CA ILE A 39 3.18 -6.08 6.43
C ILE A 39 4.42 -6.90 6.08
N THR A 40 4.74 -7.86 6.95
CA THR A 40 5.78 -8.87 6.75
C THR A 40 5.13 -10.24 6.72
N ARG A 41 5.36 -11.02 5.67
CA ARG A 41 4.86 -12.40 5.49
C ARG A 41 5.99 -13.26 4.90
N THR A 42 5.94 -14.56 5.18
CA THR A 42 6.87 -15.55 4.62
C THR A 42 6.17 -16.30 3.49
N GLY A 43 6.78 -16.31 2.30
CA GLY A 43 6.28 -17.01 1.13
C GLY A 43 7.37 -17.89 0.51
N TRP A 44 6.96 -18.78 -0.40
CA TRP A 44 7.83 -19.78 -1.04
C TRP A 44 8.18 -19.44 -2.49
N GLY A 45 7.70 -18.31 -3.02
CA GLY A 45 7.93 -17.93 -4.42
C GLY A 45 7.53 -16.50 -4.75
N THR A 46 7.31 -16.27 -6.05
CA THR A 46 6.90 -14.99 -6.61
C THR A 46 5.37 -14.92 -6.70
N PHE A 47 4.77 -13.83 -6.21
CA PHE A 47 3.33 -13.65 -6.18
C PHE A 47 2.93 -12.24 -6.57
N GLN A 48 1.88 -12.11 -7.38
CA GLN A 48 1.18 -10.84 -7.54
C GLN A 48 0.22 -10.65 -6.36
N ILE A 49 0.29 -9.48 -5.73
CA ILE A 49 -0.61 -9.07 -4.67
C ILE A 49 -1.40 -7.84 -5.12
N GLU A 50 -2.62 -7.72 -4.59
CA GLU A 50 -3.48 -6.54 -4.81
C GLU A 50 -3.42 -5.66 -3.55
N LEU A 51 -3.22 -4.36 -3.73
CA LEU A 51 -3.33 -3.37 -2.67
C LEU A 51 -4.47 -2.41 -2.99
N LYS A 52 -5.48 -2.34 -2.12
CA LYS A 52 -6.52 -1.31 -2.18
C LYS A 52 -6.19 -0.23 -1.15
N ILE A 53 -5.87 0.96 -1.63
CA ILE A 53 -5.59 2.14 -0.81
C ILE A 53 -6.86 2.98 -0.75
N ILE A 54 -7.34 3.23 0.46
CA ILE A 54 -8.50 4.05 0.75
C ILE A 54 -7.99 5.36 1.33
N LEU A 55 -8.26 6.47 0.65
CA LEU A 55 -7.92 7.81 1.09
C LEU A 55 -8.99 8.35 2.05
N LYS A 56 -8.61 9.33 2.88
CA LYS A 56 -9.51 9.98 3.85
C LYS A 56 -10.63 10.77 3.18
N ASP A 57 -10.44 11.20 1.93
CA ASP A 57 -11.47 11.86 1.12
C ASP A 57 -12.46 10.88 0.46
N GLY A 58 -12.30 9.58 0.70
CA GLY A 58 -13.16 8.52 0.18
C GLY A 58 -12.72 7.95 -1.17
N GLN A 59 -11.66 8.48 -1.80
CA GLN A 59 -11.12 7.89 -3.01
C GLN A 59 -10.48 6.52 -2.73
N GLU A 60 -10.69 5.57 -3.65
CA GLU A 60 -10.10 4.25 -3.60
C GLU A 60 -9.18 4.02 -4.80
N HIS A 61 -8.01 3.45 -4.55
CA HIS A 61 -7.05 3.09 -5.58
C HIS A 61 -6.63 1.63 -5.43
N THR A 62 -6.82 0.85 -6.49
CA THR A 62 -6.35 -0.53 -6.55
C THR A 62 -5.03 -0.59 -7.31
N LEU A 63 -4.03 -1.19 -6.68
CA LEU A 63 -2.70 -1.40 -7.21
C LEU A 63 -2.40 -2.90 -7.25
N PHE A 64 -1.53 -3.29 -8.18
CA PHE A 64 -0.98 -4.63 -8.22
C PHE A 64 0.54 -4.56 -8.10
N HIS A 65 1.09 -5.42 -7.26
CA HIS A 65 2.53 -5.49 -7.01
C HIS A 65 3.01 -6.93 -7.07
N ASN A 66 4.11 -7.17 -7.79
CA ASN A 66 4.70 -8.49 -7.93
C ASN A 66 5.80 -8.65 -6.88
N LEU A 67 5.53 -9.42 -5.84
CA LEU A 67 6.54 -9.88 -4.89
C LEU A 67 7.40 -10.93 -5.59
N SER A 68 8.69 -10.66 -5.77
CA SER A 68 9.69 -11.54 -6.36
C SER A 68 10.96 -11.46 -5.51
N PHE A 69 11.63 -12.59 -5.33
CA PHE A 69 12.93 -12.67 -4.64
C PHE A 69 14.12 -12.35 -5.55
N ASP A 70 13.90 -12.41 -6.87
CA ASP A 70 14.95 -12.21 -7.88
C ASP A 70 15.31 -10.72 -8.05
N ASP A 71 14.40 -9.82 -7.66
CA ASP A 71 14.57 -8.38 -7.82
C ASP A 71 14.97 -7.73 -6.48
N PRO A 72 16.24 -7.31 -6.31
CA PRO A 72 16.69 -6.66 -5.07
C PRO A 72 16.06 -5.27 -4.85
N ASN A 73 15.42 -4.69 -5.86
CA ASN A 73 14.79 -3.37 -5.83
C ASN A 73 13.27 -3.47 -6.05
N ASN A 74 12.62 -4.41 -5.36
CA ASN A 74 11.18 -4.62 -5.45
C ASN A 74 10.33 -3.56 -4.71
N SER A 75 10.64 -2.28 -4.95
CA SER A 75 9.91 -1.12 -4.44
C SER A 75 9.18 -0.43 -5.61
N ARG A 76 7.94 0.00 -5.38
CA ARG A 76 7.17 0.77 -6.36
C ARG A 76 6.63 2.04 -5.72
N VAL A 77 6.74 3.16 -6.44
CA VAL A 77 6.20 4.45 -6.03
C VAL A 77 4.97 4.74 -6.88
N TYR A 78 3.84 5.03 -6.22
CA TYR A 78 2.60 5.42 -6.86
C TYR A 78 2.26 6.87 -6.47
N LYS A 79 1.90 7.69 -7.47
CA LYS A 79 1.47 9.07 -7.27
C LYS A 79 -0.04 9.12 -7.42
N PHE A 80 -0.74 9.52 -6.37
CA PHE A 80 -2.18 9.75 -6.41
C PHE A 80 -2.47 11.25 -6.52
N PRO A 81 -3.37 11.68 -7.41
CA PRO A 81 -3.84 13.06 -7.39
C PRO A 81 -4.70 13.26 -6.14
N TYR A 82 -4.15 13.90 -5.11
CA TYR A 82 -4.93 14.34 -3.95
C TYR A 82 -5.14 15.86 -4.00
N LYS A 83 -6.33 16.32 -3.57
CA LYS A 83 -6.56 17.74 -3.39
C LYS A 83 -5.78 18.17 -2.14
N LYS A 84 -4.66 18.88 -2.31
CA LYS A 84 -4.04 19.61 -1.20
C LYS A 84 -5.08 20.57 -0.64
N SER A 85 -5.51 20.34 0.60
CA SER A 85 -6.33 21.33 1.30
C SER A 85 -5.49 22.60 1.40
N SER A 86 -5.85 23.62 0.62
CA SER A 86 -5.23 24.93 0.68
C SER A 86 -5.57 25.52 2.05
N ILE A 87 -4.62 25.45 2.97
CA ILE A 87 -4.66 26.23 4.21
C ILE A 87 -4.61 27.68 3.77
N ARG A 88 -5.76 28.36 3.84
CA ARG A 88 -5.83 29.82 3.75
C ARG A 88 -5.35 30.37 5.09
N ILE A 89 -4.13 30.90 5.09
CA ILE A 89 -3.65 31.90 6.07
C ILE A 89 -4.14 33.27 5.63
#